data_AF-A0AAD7FGE4-F1
#
_entry.id   AF-A0AAD7FGE4-F1
#
_cell.length_a   1.000
_cell.length_b   1.000
_cell.length_c   1.000
_cell.angle_alpha   90.00
_cell.angle_beta   90.00
_cell.angle_gamma   90.00
#
_symmetry.space_group_name_H-M   'P 1'
#
loop_
_entity.id
_entity.type
_entity.pdbx_description
1 polymer ?
#
loop_
_entity_poly.entity_id
_entity_poly.type
_entity_poly.pdbx_seq_one_letter_code
_entity_poly.pdbx_strand_id
1 'polypeptide(L)'
;MLQRFWTVVVLVPLALATGQLPRQTNDGVHLAITPTCGTIGGTVANTNAGVSTSGMKTLVAFGDSYTSGGRSDGGPLPAAVLNGISPRAGGRVTDGPVWAEDIASDLGLTIMDYAVSGAVVNVTLWPSEAGHSDFVHQAALFFSQNNVLNPNTTLYTVFFGINDFSASSTDGDHLPEAAADLLALIKQLTSAPTNAKNIVVLDDYGRGTDAATGDAWKQAVFTGLGALHSTGINVAYVDFAPLLTAVMGTKPGFAAFGYDTVGPCIPNLSQTNLTGECGTPLNTFYWLPGHPSKETHRLMADYAELVLENCH
;
A
#
# COMPACT_ATOMS: atom_id res chain seq x y z
N MET A 1 -7.54 40.85 -65.95
CA MET A 1 -6.83 40.72 -64.66
C MET A 1 -7.74 40.03 -63.66
N LEU A 2 -7.56 38.73 -63.45
CA LEU A 2 -8.17 37.97 -62.34
C LEU A 2 -7.21 36.81 -62.03
N GLN A 3 -6.35 37.01 -61.03
CA GLN A 3 -5.53 35.95 -60.46
C GLN A 3 -6.39 35.18 -59.45
N ARG A 4 -6.59 33.88 -59.70
CA ARG A 4 -7.20 32.94 -58.73
C ARG A 4 -6.11 32.46 -57.79
N PHE A 5 -6.24 32.80 -56.50
CA PHE A 5 -5.46 32.21 -55.42
C PHE A 5 -5.97 30.78 -55.18
N TRP A 6 -5.05 29.80 -55.24
CA TRP A 6 -5.30 28.46 -54.74
C TRP A 6 -4.79 28.38 -53.30
N THR A 7 -5.70 28.21 -52.35
CA THR A 7 -5.38 27.92 -50.95
C THR A 7 -4.89 26.48 -50.87
N VAL A 8 -3.60 26.29 -50.58
CA VAL A 8 -3.04 24.97 -50.24
C VAL A 8 -3.44 24.65 -48.80
N VAL A 9 -4.38 23.73 -48.62
CA VAL A 9 -4.67 23.13 -47.31
C VAL A 9 -3.56 22.12 -47.03
N VAL A 10 -2.64 22.46 -46.12
CA VAL A 10 -1.67 21.52 -45.58
C VAL A 10 -2.41 20.65 -44.55
N LEU A 11 -2.73 19.41 -44.94
CA LEU A 11 -3.17 18.38 -44.00
C LEU A 11 -1.95 17.97 -43.16
N VAL A 12 -1.87 18.47 -41.93
CA VAL A 12 -0.98 17.92 -40.91
C VAL A 12 -1.54 16.55 -40.52
N PRO A 13 -0.79 15.44 -40.66
CA PRO A 13 -1.25 14.18 -40.13
C PRO A 13 -1.28 14.29 -38.61
N LEU A 14 -2.48 14.18 -38.01
CA LEU A 14 -2.61 13.86 -36.60
C LEU A 14 -1.96 12.48 -36.42
N ALA A 15 -0.76 12.46 -35.84
CA ALA A 15 -0.27 11.26 -35.22
C ALA A 15 -1.22 10.94 -34.06
N LEU A 16 -2.11 9.97 -34.27
CA LEU A 16 -2.78 9.28 -33.18
C LEU A 16 -1.67 8.65 -32.35
N ALA A 17 -1.31 9.30 -31.24
CA ALA A 17 -0.62 8.63 -30.16
C ALA A 17 -1.57 7.51 -29.70
N THR A 18 -1.37 6.31 -30.23
CA THR A 18 -1.91 5.10 -29.64
C THR A 18 -1.20 4.91 -28.33
N GLY A 19 -1.66 5.62 -27.28
CA GLY A 19 -1.41 5.21 -25.92
C GLY A 19 -1.93 3.79 -25.82
N GLN A 20 -1.02 2.81 -25.84
CA GLN A 20 -1.36 1.46 -25.49
C GLN A 20 -1.84 1.53 -24.04
N LEU A 21 -3.16 1.40 -23.85
CA LEU A 21 -3.67 1.05 -22.53
C LEU A 21 -2.90 -0.22 -22.11
N PRO A 22 -2.29 -0.24 -20.91
CA PRO A 22 -1.62 -1.42 -20.43
C PRO A 22 -2.54 -2.63 -20.55
N ARG A 23 -1.95 -3.76 -20.92
CA ARG A 23 -2.53 -5.11 -20.87
C ARG A 23 -3.43 -5.19 -19.63
N GLN A 24 -4.71 -5.58 -19.75
CA GLN A 24 -5.57 -5.80 -18.59
C GLN A 24 -5.05 -7.00 -17.77
N THR A 25 -3.98 -6.78 -17.02
CA THR A 25 -3.71 -7.45 -15.76
C THR A 25 -4.78 -6.98 -14.79
N ASN A 26 -5.20 -7.84 -13.86
CA ASN A 26 -6.22 -7.55 -12.85
C ASN A 26 -7.70 -7.85 -13.24
N ASP A 27 -7.98 -8.92 -13.99
CA ASP A 27 -9.33 -9.51 -14.19
C ASP A 27 -10.51 -8.52 -14.45
N GLY A 28 -10.21 -7.38 -15.11
CA GLY A 28 -11.16 -6.30 -15.40
C GLY A 28 -11.29 -5.23 -14.31
N VAL A 29 -10.74 -5.46 -13.11
CA VAL A 29 -10.58 -4.48 -12.03
C VAL A 29 -9.48 -3.47 -12.39
N HIS A 30 -9.75 -2.18 -12.24
CA HIS A 30 -8.82 -1.11 -12.62
C HIS A 30 -9.09 0.20 -11.88
N LEU A 31 -8.11 1.11 -11.87
CA LEU A 31 -8.29 2.44 -11.28
C LEU A 31 -9.32 3.26 -12.08
N ALA A 32 -10.33 3.75 -11.37
CA ALA A 32 -11.31 4.71 -11.89
C ALA A 32 -11.04 6.15 -11.42
N ILE A 33 -9.99 6.35 -10.62
CA ILE A 33 -9.52 7.66 -10.15
C ILE A 33 -8.00 7.73 -10.26
N THR A 34 -7.47 8.94 -10.27
CA THR A 34 -6.05 9.21 -10.07
C THR A 34 -5.81 9.78 -8.68
N PRO A 35 -4.65 9.54 -8.04
CA PRO A 35 -4.34 10.15 -6.76
C PRO A 35 -4.40 11.67 -6.81
N THR A 36 -4.98 12.29 -5.78
CA THR A 36 -4.87 13.74 -5.58
C THR A 36 -3.57 14.02 -4.85
N CYS A 37 -2.65 14.69 -5.53
CA CYS A 37 -1.33 15.03 -5.01
C CYS A 37 -1.36 16.28 -4.13
N GLY A 38 -0.50 16.30 -3.11
CA GLY A 38 -0.21 17.46 -2.28
C GLY A 38 1.29 17.62 -2.06
N THR A 39 1.67 18.38 -1.03
CA THR A 39 3.07 18.68 -0.71
C THR A 39 3.39 18.26 0.72
N ILE A 40 4.59 17.73 0.92
CA ILE A 40 5.06 17.29 2.24
C ILE A 40 5.18 18.50 3.18
N GLY A 41 4.79 18.33 4.44
CA GLY A 41 4.84 19.40 5.46
C GLY A 41 3.58 20.27 5.57
N GLY A 42 2.51 19.93 4.83
CA GLY A 42 1.18 20.53 4.96
C GLY A 42 0.14 19.61 5.63
N THR A 43 -1.11 19.74 5.19
CA THR A 43 -2.17 18.76 5.49
C THR A 43 -1.90 17.44 4.79
N VAL A 44 -2.33 16.33 5.40
CA VAL A 44 -2.21 14.99 4.81
C VAL A 44 -2.68 14.98 3.35
N ALA A 45 -1.82 14.47 2.47
CA ALA A 45 -2.10 14.26 1.05
C ALA A 45 -1.15 13.21 0.47
N ASN A 46 -1.55 12.60 -0.65
CA ASN A 46 -0.62 11.76 -1.41
C ASN A 46 0.56 12.59 -1.89
N THR A 47 1.77 12.16 -1.57
CA THR A 47 2.98 12.95 -1.80
C THR A 47 4.18 12.04 -2.06
N ASN A 48 5.07 12.46 -2.94
CA ASN A 48 6.39 11.88 -3.17
C ASN A 48 7.47 12.97 -3.14
N ALA A 49 8.11 13.15 -1.99
CA ALA A 49 9.22 14.05 -1.78
C ALA A 49 10.57 13.36 -2.04
N GLY A 50 10.81 12.98 -3.30
CA GLY A 50 12.13 12.57 -3.81
C GLY A 50 12.39 11.07 -3.92
N VAL A 51 11.43 10.20 -3.63
CA VAL A 51 11.56 8.76 -3.87
C VAL A 51 11.53 8.50 -5.37
N SER A 52 12.58 7.89 -5.90
CA SER A 52 12.61 7.42 -7.29
C SER A 52 12.60 5.90 -7.32
N THR A 53 11.67 5.30 -8.07
CA THR A 53 11.61 3.85 -8.27
C THR A 53 12.63 3.35 -9.30
N SER A 54 13.17 4.27 -10.12
CA SER A 54 14.15 3.94 -11.15
C SER A 54 15.45 3.41 -10.55
N GLY A 55 15.86 2.21 -10.99
CA GLY A 55 17.11 1.58 -10.55
C GLY A 55 17.09 1.00 -9.13
N MET A 56 15.91 0.95 -8.49
CA MET A 56 15.72 0.17 -7.26
C MET A 56 15.96 -1.31 -7.54
N LYS A 57 16.41 -2.04 -6.51
CA LYS A 57 16.73 -3.48 -6.60
C LYS A 57 16.07 -4.30 -5.49
N THR A 58 15.79 -3.67 -4.36
CA THR A 58 15.26 -4.33 -3.17
C THR A 58 14.12 -3.52 -2.59
N LEU A 59 13.02 -4.19 -2.26
CA LEU A 59 11.93 -3.67 -1.47
C LEU A 59 11.96 -4.36 -0.10
N VAL A 60 12.06 -3.59 0.98
CA VAL A 60 11.96 -4.09 2.35
C VAL A 60 10.60 -3.66 2.89
N ALA A 61 9.72 -4.62 3.19
CA ALA A 61 8.36 -4.36 3.61
C ALA A 61 8.15 -4.63 5.11
N PHE A 62 7.59 -3.66 5.82
CA PHE A 62 7.09 -3.78 7.18
C PHE A 62 5.60 -3.46 7.18
N GLY A 63 4.82 -4.20 7.97
CA GLY A 63 3.40 -3.99 8.03
C GLY A 63 2.61 -5.10 8.70
N ASP A 64 1.33 -5.14 8.37
CA ASP A 64 0.37 -6.05 8.95
C ASP A 64 -0.19 -7.08 7.95
N SER A 65 -1.46 -7.50 8.11
CA SER A 65 -2.14 -8.45 7.22
C SER A 65 -2.34 -7.95 5.80
N TYR A 66 -2.29 -6.63 5.56
CA TYR A 66 -2.39 -6.06 4.21
C TYR A 66 -1.06 -6.16 3.46
N THR A 67 0.04 -6.46 4.15
CA THR A 67 1.40 -6.54 3.57
C THR A 67 2.03 -7.92 3.74
N SER A 68 1.55 -8.74 4.67
CA SER A 68 2.14 -10.04 4.99
C SER A 68 1.99 -11.07 3.86
N GLY A 69 3.11 -11.37 3.21
CA GLY A 69 3.31 -12.36 2.17
C GLY A 69 3.48 -13.79 2.69
N GLY A 70 2.98 -14.13 3.88
CA GLY A 70 3.03 -15.49 4.42
C GLY A 70 4.42 -15.97 4.90
N ARG A 71 5.45 -15.11 4.84
CA ARG A 71 6.74 -15.29 5.51
C ARG A 71 7.26 -13.91 5.94
N SER A 72 7.80 -13.80 7.15
CA SER A 72 8.08 -12.52 7.81
C SER A 72 9.51 -12.38 8.33
N ASP A 73 10.48 -13.04 7.68
CA ASP A 73 11.90 -13.04 8.07
C ASP A 73 12.82 -12.43 7.00
N GLY A 74 12.24 -11.75 6.00
CA GLY A 74 12.98 -11.18 4.87
C GLY A 74 13.43 -12.19 3.81
N GLY A 75 13.13 -13.49 3.98
CA GLY A 75 13.45 -14.53 3.02
C GLY A 75 12.44 -14.65 1.87
N PRO A 76 12.68 -15.55 0.90
CA PRO A 76 11.78 -15.77 -0.22
C PRO A 76 10.38 -16.18 0.26
N LEU A 77 9.37 -15.52 -0.31
CA LEU A 77 7.97 -15.79 -0.03
C LEU A 77 7.52 -17.11 -0.67
N PRO A 78 6.59 -17.86 -0.05
CA PRO A 78 5.93 -18.98 -0.71
C PRO A 78 5.06 -18.47 -1.87
N ALA A 79 4.72 -19.35 -2.81
CA ALA A 79 3.86 -19.01 -3.95
C ALA A 79 2.49 -18.53 -3.47
N ALA A 80 2.04 -17.37 -3.99
CA ALA A 80 0.76 -16.75 -3.67
C ALA A 80 -0.40 -17.43 -4.42
N VAL A 81 -0.62 -18.73 -4.13
CA VAL A 81 -1.67 -19.54 -4.75
C VAL A 81 -2.56 -20.19 -3.69
N LEU A 82 -3.86 -20.30 -3.99
CA LEU A 82 -4.79 -21.12 -3.23
C LEU A 82 -4.48 -22.60 -3.48
N ASN A 83 -4.52 -23.40 -2.41
CA ASN A 83 -4.28 -24.85 -2.47
C ASN A 83 -5.55 -25.67 -2.19
N GLY A 84 -6.73 -25.02 -2.18
CA GLY A 84 -8.04 -25.65 -1.94
C GLY A 84 -8.34 -26.02 -0.48
N ILE A 85 -7.36 -25.94 0.42
CA ILE A 85 -7.50 -26.28 1.84
C ILE A 85 -7.40 -25.06 2.77
N SER A 86 -7.32 -23.86 2.19
CA SER A 86 -7.23 -22.60 2.92
C SER A 86 -7.71 -21.47 2.02
N PRO A 87 -8.45 -20.47 2.54
CA PRO A 87 -8.71 -19.24 1.81
C PRO A 87 -7.49 -18.32 1.77
N ARG A 88 -6.35 -18.71 2.32
CA ARG A 88 -5.15 -17.87 2.44
C ARG A 88 -4.10 -18.33 1.44
N ALA A 89 -3.97 -17.62 0.32
CA ALA A 89 -3.04 -17.98 -0.75
C ALA A 89 -1.60 -17.89 -0.26
N GLY A 90 -0.84 -18.99 -0.25
CA GLY A 90 0.52 -19.00 0.28
C GLY A 90 0.67 -18.39 1.69
N GLY A 91 -0.39 -18.41 2.51
CA GLY A 91 -0.40 -17.77 3.84
C GLY A 91 -0.79 -16.29 3.90
N ARG A 92 -1.02 -15.60 2.77
CA ARG A 92 -1.55 -14.21 2.75
C ARG A 92 -2.97 -14.18 3.28
N VAL A 93 -3.41 -13.05 3.85
CA VAL A 93 -4.83 -12.84 4.22
C VAL A 93 -5.66 -12.39 3.01
N THR A 94 -5.42 -13.02 1.86
CA THR A 94 -6.05 -12.75 0.58
C THR A 94 -5.98 -14.01 -0.32
N ASP A 95 -6.58 -13.96 -1.51
CA ASP A 95 -6.60 -15.05 -2.50
C ASP A 95 -5.42 -15.06 -3.49
N GLY A 96 -4.45 -14.16 -3.31
CA GLY A 96 -3.27 -14.05 -4.18
C GLY A 96 -2.15 -13.20 -3.58
N PRO A 97 -1.35 -12.53 -4.43
CA PRO A 97 -0.32 -11.59 -3.97
C PRO A 97 -0.91 -10.39 -3.21
N VAL A 98 -0.13 -9.81 -2.31
CA VAL A 98 -0.42 -8.49 -1.72
C VAL A 98 0.22 -7.37 -2.52
N TRP A 99 -0.21 -6.12 -2.28
CA TRP A 99 0.23 -4.93 -3.02
C TRP A 99 1.76 -4.78 -3.12
N ALA A 100 2.49 -5.12 -2.05
CA ALA A 100 3.95 -4.99 -2.02
C ALA A 100 4.64 -6.00 -2.96
N GLU A 101 4.04 -7.17 -3.16
CA GLU A 101 4.51 -8.17 -4.12
C GLU A 101 4.30 -7.70 -5.55
N ASP A 102 3.17 -7.03 -5.84
CA ASP A 102 2.87 -6.46 -7.15
C ASP A 102 3.86 -5.34 -7.52
N ILE A 103 4.11 -4.39 -6.60
CA ILE A 103 5.12 -3.34 -6.82
C ILE A 103 6.51 -3.96 -7.04
N ALA A 104 6.87 -4.96 -6.24
CA ALA A 104 8.15 -5.64 -6.40
C ALA A 104 8.22 -6.35 -7.77
N SER A 105 7.14 -6.98 -8.22
CA SER A 105 7.06 -7.63 -9.53
C SER A 105 7.20 -6.63 -10.68
N ASP A 106 6.46 -5.52 -10.64
CA ASP A 106 6.42 -4.52 -11.71
C ASP A 106 7.75 -3.80 -11.88
N LEU A 107 8.42 -3.52 -10.77
CA LEU A 107 9.73 -2.87 -10.73
C LEU A 107 10.90 -3.87 -10.83
N GLY A 108 10.64 -5.18 -10.84
CA GLY A 108 11.66 -6.23 -10.91
C GLY A 108 12.56 -6.29 -9.67
N LEU A 109 12.03 -6.00 -8.49
CA LEU A 109 12.73 -5.94 -7.21
C LEU A 109 12.76 -7.30 -6.51
N THR A 110 13.81 -7.54 -5.72
CA THR A 110 13.76 -8.56 -4.68
C THR A 110 12.99 -8.01 -3.49
N ILE A 111 11.92 -8.70 -3.08
CA ILE A 111 11.18 -8.36 -1.86
C ILE A 111 11.79 -9.05 -0.63
N MET A 112 11.94 -8.30 0.44
CA MET A 112 12.26 -8.75 1.79
C MET A 112 11.09 -8.38 2.70
N ASP A 113 10.21 -9.33 2.95
CA ASP A 113 9.00 -9.12 3.72
C ASP A 113 9.19 -9.46 5.20
N TYR A 114 8.87 -8.51 6.07
CA TYR A 114 8.84 -8.65 7.53
C TYR A 114 7.43 -8.48 8.09
N ALA A 115 6.43 -8.19 7.27
CA ALA A 115 5.07 -7.93 7.71
C ALA A 115 4.43 -9.18 8.32
N VAL A 116 3.70 -8.98 9.41
CA VAL A 116 3.02 -10.03 10.16
C VAL A 116 1.54 -9.68 10.31
N SER A 117 0.66 -10.61 9.95
CA SER A 117 -0.79 -10.41 10.09
C SER A 117 -1.18 -10.04 11.52
N GLY A 118 -2.04 -9.03 11.66
CA GLY A 118 -2.51 -8.51 12.96
C GLY A 118 -1.51 -7.60 13.68
N ALA A 119 -0.38 -7.27 13.07
CA ALA A 119 0.61 -6.44 13.73
C ALA A 119 0.12 -4.99 13.95
N VAL A 120 0.36 -4.51 15.16
CA VAL A 120 0.26 -3.09 15.56
C VAL A 120 1.64 -2.44 15.48
N VAL A 121 1.77 -1.14 15.72
CA VAL A 121 3.11 -0.52 15.77
C VAL A 121 3.90 -0.98 16.99
N ASN A 122 3.26 -1.03 18.16
CA ASN A 122 3.89 -1.45 19.41
C ASN A 122 2.85 -2.13 20.31
N VAL A 123 3.00 -3.43 20.57
CA VAL A 123 2.00 -4.19 21.35
C VAL A 123 1.87 -3.69 22.79
N THR A 124 2.88 -2.99 23.32
CA THR A 124 2.84 -2.50 24.70
C THR A 124 1.81 -1.39 24.92
N LEU A 125 1.35 -0.75 23.84
CA LEU A 125 0.28 0.24 23.84
C LEU A 125 -1.12 -0.40 23.79
N TRP A 126 -1.20 -1.67 23.39
CA TRP A 126 -2.45 -2.36 23.04
C TRP A 126 -2.56 -3.69 23.79
N PRO A 127 -2.99 -3.69 25.08
CA PRO A 127 -3.16 -4.92 25.86
C PRO A 127 -4.01 -6.00 25.18
N SER A 128 -5.01 -5.63 24.38
CA SER A 128 -5.82 -6.56 23.59
C SER A 128 -5.04 -7.28 22.48
N GLU A 129 -3.90 -6.71 22.06
CA GLU A 129 -3.03 -7.20 20.98
C GLU A 129 -1.73 -7.83 21.50
N ALA A 130 -1.59 -8.04 22.82
CA ALA A 130 -0.37 -8.55 23.44
C ALA A 130 0.11 -9.93 22.92
N GLY A 131 -0.76 -10.68 22.24
CA GLY A 131 -0.44 -11.97 21.62
C GLY A 131 0.03 -11.88 20.16
N HIS A 132 0.00 -10.69 19.55
CA HIS A 132 0.38 -10.46 18.16
C HIS A 132 1.82 -9.96 18.04
N SER A 133 2.31 -9.84 16.80
CA SER A 133 3.59 -9.18 16.51
C SER A 133 3.40 -7.67 16.41
N ASP A 134 4.48 -6.91 16.24
CA ASP A 134 4.43 -5.46 16.05
C ASP A 134 5.61 -4.95 15.20
N PHE A 135 5.55 -3.67 14.81
CA PHE A 135 6.65 -3.06 14.05
C PHE A 135 7.97 -3.07 14.85
N VAL A 136 7.92 -2.90 16.17
CA VAL A 136 9.10 -2.98 17.05
C VAL A 136 9.82 -4.33 16.87
N HIS A 137 9.10 -5.44 16.88
CA HIS A 137 9.65 -6.78 16.69
C HIS A 137 10.14 -7.00 15.26
N GLN A 138 9.36 -6.58 14.26
CA GLN A 138 9.75 -6.72 12.84
C GLN A 138 11.06 -5.95 12.55
N ALA A 139 11.17 -4.72 13.04
CA ALA A 139 12.39 -3.92 12.91
C ALA A 139 13.56 -4.54 13.68
N ALA A 140 13.33 -5.03 14.90
CA ALA A 140 14.37 -5.72 15.68
C ALA A 140 14.91 -6.96 14.94
N LEU A 141 14.03 -7.76 14.33
CA LEU A 141 14.43 -8.89 13.50
C LEU A 141 15.29 -8.43 12.31
N PHE A 142 14.83 -7.44 11.55
CA PHE A 142 15.57 -6.88 10.42
C PHE A 142 16.98 -6.39 10.83
N PHE A 143 17.09 -5.66 11.95
CA PHE A 143 18.38 -5.18 12.45
C PHE A 143 19.28 -6.34 12.92
N SER A 144 18.72 -7.36 13.56
CA SER A 144 19.49 -8.51 14.07
C SER A 144 20.19 -9.31 12.97
N GLN A 145 19.66 -9.26 11.74
CA GLN A 145 20.20 -9.97 10.60
C GLN A 145 21.42 -9.28 9.96
N ASN A 146 21.73 -8.04 10.35
CA ASN A 146 22.88 -7.28 9.85
C ASN A 146 22.94 -7.23 8.31
N ASN A 147 21.78 -7.03 7.67
CA ASN A 147 21.66 -6.97 6.21
C ASN A 147 22.58 -5.89 5.62
N VAL A 148 23.31 -6.22 4.56
CA VAL A 148 24.15 -5.26 3.81
C VAL A 148 23.41 -4.84 2.54
N LEU A 149 22.50 -3.88 2.69
CA LEU A 149 21.70 -3.32 1.60
C LEU A 149 22.32 -2.01 1.10
N ASN A 150 22.20 -1.73 -0.20
CA ASN A 150 22.64 -0.45 -0.75
C ASN A 150 21.52 0.59 -0.56
N PRO A 151 21.73 1.65 0.24
CA PRO A 151 20.66 2.60 0.53
C PRO A 151 20.13 3.36 -0.68
N ASN A 152 20.93 3.49 -1.74
CA ASN A 152 20.51 4.18 -2.96
C ASN A 152 19.63 3.31 -3.87
N THR A 153 19.59 1.99 -3.67
CA THR A 153 18.82 1.05 -4.49
C THR A 153 17.88 0.18 -3.66
N THR A 154 17.58 0.61 -2.43
CA THR A 154 16.65 -0.07 -1.53
C THR A 154 15.50 0.87 -1.20
N LEU A 155 14.28 0.36 -1.39
CA LEU A 155 13.03 0.99 -1.03
C LEU A 155 12.52 0.35 0.27
N TYR A 156 12.23 1.15 1.29
CA TYR A 156 11.63 0.68 2.53
C TYR A 156 10.17 1.10 2.56
N THR A 157 9.26 0.16 2.78
CA THR A 157 7.83 0.44 2.90
C THR A 157 7.34 0.13 4.30
N VAL A 158 6.52 1.02 4.87
CA VAL A 158 5.92 0.86 6.19
C VAL A 158 4.41 1.07 6.07
N PHE A 159 3.62 0.06 6.38
CA PHE A 159 2.15 0.13 6.33
C PHE A 159 1.54 -0.42 7.61
N PHE A 160 1.16 0.50 8.52
CA PHE A 160 0.59 0.23 9.84
C PHE A 160 -0.53 1.22 10.16
N GLY A 161 -1.27 0.97 11.23
CA GLY A 161 -2.33 1.84 11.75
C GLY A 161 -3.71 1.19 11.76
N ILE A 162 -3.95 0.17 10.93
CA ILE A 162 -5.25 -0.53 10.88
C ILE A 162 -5.56 -1.23 12.21
N ASN A 163 -4.61 -2.03 12.70
CA ASN A 163 -4.79 -2.76 13.95
C ASN A 163 -4.69 -1.84 15.17
N ASP A 164 -3.84 -0.81 15.14
CA ASP A 164 -3.76 0.22 16.18
C ASP A 164 -5.10 0.95 16.35
N PHE A 165 -5.70 1.40 15.24
CA PHE A 165 -7.01 2.05 15.25
C PHE A 165 -8.14 1.10 15.67
N SER A 166 -8.06 -0.17 15.29
CA SER A 166 -9.02 -1.19 15.75
C SER A 166 -8.91 -1.40 17.27
N ALA A 167 -7.69 -1.56 17.79
CA ALA A 167 -7.41 -1.78 19.20
C ALA A 167 -7.79 -0.57 20.07
N SER A 168 -7.70 0.65 19.53
CA SER A 168 -8.04 1.86 20.28
C SER A 168 -9.50 1.91 20.75
N SER A 169 -10.40 1.19 20.07
CA SER A 169 -11.79 1.06 20.50
C SER A 169 -11.95 0.23 21.80
N THR A 170 -10.97 -0.61 22.11
CA THR A 170 -10.96 -1.51 23.28
C THR A 170 -10.04 -1.00 24.38
N ASP A 171 -8.83 -0.57 24.02
CA ASP A 171 -7.76 -0.27 24.97
C ASP A 171 -7.63 1.23 25.31
N GLY A 172 -8.37 2.10 24.60
CA GLY A 172 -8.26 3.55 24.71
C GLY A 172 -7.40 4.15 23.60
N ASP A 173 -7.39 5.47 23.47
CA ASP A 173 -6.67 6.14 22.39
C ASP A 173 -5.18 6.29 22.71
N HIS A 174 -4.36 5.41 22.12
CA HIS A 174 -2.90 5.44 22.13
C HIS A 174 -2.29 5.67 20.74
N LEU A 175 -3.10 6.15 19.79
CA LEU A 175 -2.64 6.43 18.43
C LEU A 175 -1.51 7.48 18.39
N PRO A 176 -1.54 8.58 19.16
CA PRO A 176 -0.43 9.53 19.18
C PRO A 176 0.92 8.90 19.56
N GLU A 177 0.93 8.00 20.56
CA GLU A 177 2.10 7.26 21.01
C GLU A 177 2.58 6.28 19.93
N ALA A 178 1.67 5.51 19.33
CA ALA A 178 2.02 4.61 18.24
C ALA A 178 2.59 5.37 17.02
N ALA A 179 2.15 6.61 16.76
CA ALA A 179 2.68 7.41 15.64
C ALA A 179 4.12 7.84 15.92
N ALA A 180 4.39 8.20 17.19
CA ALA A 180 5.74 8.52 17.65
C ALA A 180 6.67 7.31 17.54
N ASP A 181 6.21 6.12 17.94
CA ASP A 181 6.99 4.88 17.85
C ASP A 181 7.28 4.49 16.38
N LEU A 182 6.29 4.61 15.48
CA LEU A 182 6.47 4.37 14.05
C LEU A 182 7.56 5.29 13.48
N LEU A 183 7.49 6.59 13.77
CA LEU A 183 8.47 7.57 13.31
C LEU A 183 9.86 7.35 13.92
N ALA A 184 9.94 6.90 15.17
CA ALA A 184 11.20 6.55 15.82
C ALA A 184 11.87 5.33 15.14
N LEU A 185 11.10 4.30 14.80
CA LEU A 185 11.59 3.13 14.08
C LEU A 185 12.02 3.46 12.64
N ILE A 186 11.27 4.30 11.93
CA ILE A 186 11.70 4.83 10.62
C ILE A 186 13.01 5.60 10.76
N LYS A 187 13.13 6.47 11.77
CA LYS A 187 14.39 7.19 12.03
C LYS A 187 15.55 6.23 12.31
N GLN A 188 15.31 5.12 13.00
CA GLN A 188 16.32 4.08 13.20
C GLN A 188 16.73 3.41 11.88
N LEU A 189 15.80 3.13 10.96
CA LEU A 189 16.13 2.65 9.61
C LEU A 189 17.03 3.64 8.84
N THR A 190 16.80 4.94 8.99
CA THR A 190 17.64 5.97 8.33
C THR A 190 19.00 6.18 8.98
N SER A 191 19.21 5.63 10.18
CA SER A 191 20.47 5.73 10.93
C SER A 191 21.44 4.59 10.56
N ALA A 192 22.72 4.76 10.88
CA ALA A 192 23.70 3.68 10.73
C ALA A 192 23.30 2.45 11.57
N PRO A 193 23.53 1.22 11.08
CA PRO A 193 24.25 0.87 9.85
C PRO A 193 23.38 0.84 8.59
N THR A 194 22.06 0.83 8.71
CA THR A 194 21.11 0.69 7.59
C THR A 194 21.18 1.87 6.63
N ASN A 195 21.26 3.09 7.16
CA ASN A 195 21.36 4.34 6.40
C ASN A 195 20.28 4.48 5.31
N ALA A 196 19.07 3.96 5.55
CA ALA A 196 17.97 3.97 4.59
C ALA A 196 17.72 5.39 4.04
N LYS A 197 17.50 5.50 2.71
CA LYS A 197 17.29 6.78 2.04
C LYS A 197 15.92 6.96 1.41
N ASN A 198 15.21 5.88 1.08
CA ASN A 198 13.94 5.93 0.37
C ASN A 198 12.89 5.23 1.23
N ILE A 199 12.02 6.02 1.86
CA ILE A 199 10.96 5.54 2.74
C ILE A 199 9.61 5.84 2.10
N VAL A 200 8.74 4.84 2.01
CA VAL A 200 7.34 5.00 1.62
C VAL A 200 6.48 4.58 2.81
N VAL A 201 5.62 5.47 3.27
CA VAL A 201 4.63 5.14 4.29
C VAL A 201 3.26 5.10 3.62
N LEU A 202 2.50 4.05 3.90
CA LEU A 202 1.15 3.87 3.39
C LEU A 202 0.18 3.87 4.56
N ASP A 203 -1.02 4.39 4.33
CA ASP A 203 -2.05 4.49 5.36
C ASP A 203 -3.44 4.10 4.83
N ASP A 204 -4.15 3.35 5.67
CA ASP A 204 -5.57 3.03 5.55
C ASP A 204 -6.16 2.72 6.94
N TYR A 205 -5.79 3.49 7.98
CA TYR A 205 -6.07 3.14 9.39
C TYR A 205 -7.52 2.69 9.64
N GLY A 206 -8.49 3.31 8.94
CA GLY A 206 -9.91 3.13 9.14
C GLY A 206 -10.59 2.21 8.13
N ARG A 207 -9.85 1.68 7.14
CA ARG A 207 -10.40 0.86 6.04
C ARG A 207 -11.61 1.52 5.37
N GLY A 208 -11.47 2.82 5.07
CA GLY A 208 -12.53 3.66 4.51
C GLY A 208 -13.50 4.29 5.54
N THR A 209 -13.23 4.15 6.83
CA THR A 209 -13.95 4.87 7.90
C THR A 209 -13.14 6.08 8.36
N ASP A 210 -13.80 7.25 8.43
CA ASP A 210 -13.18 8.48 8.94
C ASP A 210 -13.44 8.63 10.44
N ALA A 211 -12.38 8.94 11.19
CA ALA A 211 -12.46 9.27 12.61
C ALA A 211 -11.42 10.32 12.98
N ALA A 212 -11.80 11.28 13.84
CA ALA A 212 -10.91 12.38 14.23
C ALA A 212 -9.57 11.91 14.83
N THR A 213 -9.57 10.81 15.59
CA THR A 213 -8.37 10.23 16.19
C THR A 213 -7.46 9.58 15.15
N GLY A 214 -8.03 8.88 14.16
CA GLY A 214 -7.28 8.33 13.04
C GLY A 214 -6.78 9.41 12.06
N ASP A 215 -7.54 10.47 11.84
CA ASP A 215 -7.05 11.61 11.05
C ASP A 215 -5.90 12.34 11.75
N ALA A 216 -5.96 12.43 13.08
CA ALA A 216 -4.85 12.95 13.89
C ALA A 216 -3.61 12.02 13.79
N TRP A 217 -3.79 10.70 13.78
CA TRP A 217 -2.74 9.73 13.49
C TRP A 217 -2.07 10.00 12.14
N LYS A 218 -2.85 10.06 11.06
CA LYS A 218 -2.33 10.34 9.71
C LYS A 218 -1.53 11.63 9.68
N GLN A 219 -2.07 12.69 10.29
CA GLN A 219 -1.41 13.99 10.33
C GLN A 219 -0.10 13.95 11.13
N ALA A 220 -0.05 13.22 12.25
CA ALA A 220 1.17 13.06 13.03
C ALA A 220 2.28 12.35 12.22
N VAL A 221 1.94 11.23 11.58
CA VAL A 221 2.88 10.48 10.71
C VAL A 221 3.33 11.34 9.54
N PHE A 222 2.41 11.99 8.82
CA PHE A 222 2.72 12.85 7.67
C PHE A 222 3.63 14.02 8.05
N THR A 223 3.36 14.68 9.19
CA THR A 223 4.19 15.77 9.72
C THR A 223 5.59 15.26 10.07
N GLY A 224 5.68 14.10 10.71
CA GLY A 224 6.95 13.46 11.05
C GLY A 224 7.80 13.11 9.81
N LEU A 225 7.17 12.65 8.74
CA LEU A 225 7.84 12.41 7.45
C LEU A 225 8.35 13.70 6.82
N GLY A 226 7.61 14.81 6.93
CA GLY A 226 8.10 16.12 6.50
C GLY A 226 9.33 16.58 7.29
N ALA A 227 9.35 16.35 8.61
CA ALA A 227 10.53 16.60 9.43
C ALA A 227 11.71 15.70 9.02
N LEU A 228 11.47 14.42 8.74
CA LEU A 228 12.50 13.50 8.27
C LEU A 228 13.06 13.91 6.91
N HIS A 229 12.20 14.34 5.97
CA HIS A 229 12.61 14.81 4.64
C HIS A 229 13.56 16.01 4.73
N SER A 230 13.32 16.92 5.68
CA SER A 230 14.20 18.08 5.90
C SER A 230 15.65 17.71 6.27
N THR A 231 15.90 16.45 6.64
CA THR A 231 17.24 15.90 6.92
C THR A 231 17.93 15.28 5.71
N GLY A 232 17.29 15.31 4.53
CA GLY A 232 17.83 14.78 3.27
C GLY A 232 17.40 13.34 2.95
N ILE A 233 16.37 12.83 3.62
CA ILE A 233 15.77 11.52 3.34
C ILE A 233 14.66 11.68 2.30
N ASN A 234 14.61 10.79 1.31
CA ASN A 234 13.51 10.75 0.35
C ASN A 234 12.32 10.05 1.01
N VAL A 235 11.17 10.72 1.04
CA VAL A 235 9.95 10.18 1.64
C VAL A 235 8.79 10.25 0.68
N ALA A 236 7.91 9.25 0.71
CA ALA A 236 6.60 9.31 0.09
C ALA A 236 5.52 8.90 1.11
N TYR A 237 4.33 9.45 0.95
CA TYR A 237 3.16 9.12 1.73
C TYR A 237 1.99 8.79 0.79
N VAL A 238 1.43 7.60 0.94
CA VAL A 238 0.29 7.10 0.17
C VAL A 238 -0.90 6.99 1.11
N ASP A 239 -1.91 7.84 0.90
CA ASP A 239 -3.20 7.77 1.61
C ASP A 239 -4.20 7.01 0.74
N PHE A 240 -4.63 5.84 1.19
CA PHE A 240 -5.64 5.05 0.49
C PHE A 240 -7.08 5.49 0.78
N ALA A 241 -7.32 6.39 1.74
CA ALA A 241 -8.68 6.83 2.06
C ALA A 241 -9.46 7.39 0.84
N PRO A 242 -8.86 8.19 -0.08
CA PRO A 242 -9.54 8.60 -1.30
C PRO A 242 -9.90 7.44 -2.23
N LEU A 243 -9.03 6.42 -2.34
CA LEU A 243 -9.28 5.21 -3.13
C LEU A 243 -10.46 4.42 -2.56
N LEU A 244 -10.44 4.13 -1.25
CA LEU A 244 -11.52 3.39 -0.61
C LEU A 244 -12.84 4.18 -0.64
N THR A 245 -12.80 5.49 -0.40
CA THR A 245 -13.98 6.36 -0.51
C THR A 245 -14.58 6.32 -1.92
N ALA A 246 -13.73 6.34 -2.95
CA ALA A 246 -14.18 6.29 -4.33
C ALA A 246 -14.82 4.94 -4.70
N VAL A 247 -14.27 3.83 -4.18
CA VAL A 247 -14.81 2.48 -4.39
C VAL A 247 -16.11 2.26 -3.60
N MET A 248 -16.12 2.58 -2.31
CA MET A 248 -17.26 2.33 -1.41
C MET A 248 -18.39 3.35 -1.59
N GLY A 249 -18.08 4.53 -2.13
CA GLY A 249 -19.03 5.59 -2.37
C GLY A 249 -19.89 5.38 -3.62
N THR A 250 -20.65 6.43 -3.98
CA THR A 250 -21.49 6.44 -5.18
C THR A 250 -20.81 7.08 -6.40
N LYS A 251 -19.61 7.65 -6.21
CA LYS A 251 -18.86 8.37 -7.25
C LYS A 251 -17.36 8.07 -7.12
N PRO A 252 -16.76 7.35 -8.08
CA PRO A 252 -17.42 6.69 -9.21
C PRO A 252 -18.13 5.39 -8.78
N GLY A 253 -17.84 4.85 -7.58
CA GLY A 253 -18.42 3.62 -7.03
C GLY A 253 -17.76 2.35 -7.58
N PHE A 254 -17.89 1.25 -6.85
CA PHE A 254 -17.16 0.00 -7.08
C PHE A 254 -17.28 -0.55 -8.51
N ALA A 255 -18.44 -0.40 -9.16
CA ALA A 255 -18.65 -0.86 -10.53
C ALA A 255 -17.77 -0.14 -11.55
N ALA A 256 -17.45 1.14 -11.32
CA ALA A 256 -16.54 1.88 -12.18
C ALA A 256 -15.09 1.37 -12.09
N PHE A 257 -14.73 0.71 -10.99
CA PHE A 257 -13.45 0.05 -10.80
C PHE A 257 -13.46 -1.40 -11.31
N GLY A 258 -14.58 -1.90 -11.85
CA GLY A 258 -14.69 -3.29 -12.33
C GLY A 258 -15.08 -4.33 -11.27
N TYR A 259 -15.55 -3.90 -10.10
CA TYR A 259 -16.10 -4.81 -9.09
C TYR A 259 -17.60 -5.07 -9.31
N ASP A 260 -18.07 -6.24 -8.90
CA ASP A 260 -19.49 -6.59 -8.77
C ASP A 260 -20.03 -6.33 -7.36
N THR A 261 -19.16 -6.38 -6.35
CA THR A 261 -19.51 -6.19 -4.94
C THR A 261 -18.32 -5.72 -4.11
N VAL A 262 -18.63 -5.05 -2.99
CA VAL A 262 -17.64 -4.64 -1.99
C VAL A 262 -17.53 -5.64 -0.84
N GLY A 263 -18.53 -6.53 -0.67
CA GLY A 263 -18.55 -7.51 0.42
C GLY A 263 -17.45 -8.56 0.32
N PRO A 264 -17.15 -9.31 1.40
CA PRO A 264 -16.14 -10.35 1.36
C PRO A 264 -16.59 -11.56 0.53
N CYS A 265 -15.69 -12.15 -0.28
CA CYS A 265 -15.99 -13.38 -1.01
C CYS A 265 -16.17 -14.58 -0.10
N ILE A 266 -15.32 -14.68 0.92
CA ILE A 266 -15.35 -15.67 1.97
C ILE A 266 -16.02 -15.04 3.18
N PRO A 267 -17.11 -15.61 3.72
CA PRO A 267 -17.96 -14.90 4.68
C PRO A 267 -17.35 -14.75 6.08
N ASN A 268 -16.28 -15.48 6.40
CA ASN A 268 -15.71 -15.51 7.75
C ASN A 268 -14.17 -15.44 7.73
N LEU A 269 -13.60 -14.52 8.51
CA LEU A 269 -12.15 -14.31 8.61
C LEU A 269 -11.40 -15.52 9.20
N SER A 270 -12.04 -16.25 10.11
CA SER A 270 -11.49 -17.44 10.77
C SER A 270 -11.69 -18.72 9.96
N GLN A 271 -12.20 -18.61 8.73
CA GLN A 271 -12.47 -19.78 7.90
C GLN A 271 -11.16 -20.46 7.46
N THR A 272 -11.18 -21.78 7.46
CA THR A 272 -10.02 -22.63 7.14
C THR A 272 -10.18 -23.38 5.81
N ASN A 273 -11.20 -23.06 5.01
CA ASN A 273 -11.44 -23.66 3.69
C ASN A 273 -12.21 -22.67 2.79
N LEU A 274 -12.56 -23.06 1.57
CA LEU A 274 -13.26 -22.21 0.58
C LEU A 274 -14.80 -22.36 0.61
N THR A 275 -15.38 -22.93 1.66
CA THR A 275 -16.84 -23.13 1.74
C THR A 275 -17.57 -21.79 1.71
N GLY A 276 -18.53 -21.63 0.81
CA GLY A 276 -19.29 -20.40 0.70
C GLY A 276 -18.54 -19.25 0.03
N GLU A 277 -17.47 -19.57 -0.72
CA GLU A 277 -16.90 -18.65 -1.71
C GLU A 277 -17.99 -18.07 -2.61
N CYS A 278 -17.89 -16.77 -2.87
CA CYS A 278 -18.79 -16.03 -3.73
C CYS A 278 -18.72 -16.48 -5.19
N GLY A 279 -19.73 -16.13 -5.99
CA GLY A 279 -19.79 -16.51 -7.40
C GLY A 279 -18.82 -15.74 -8.33
N THR A 280 -18.26 -14.62 -7.86
CA THR A 280 -17.40 -13.72 -8.64
C THR A 280 -16.14 -13.33 -7.86
N PRO A 281 -15.28 -14.30 -7.49
CA PRO A 281 -14.11 -14.05 -6.65
C PRO A 281 -13.10 -13.07 -7.28
N LEU A 282 -13.06 -13.00 -8.60
CA LEU A 282 -12.17 -12.09 -9.35
C LEU A 282 -12.71 -10.66 -9.45
N ASN A 283 -13.95 -10.39 -9.05
CA ASN A 283 -14.57 -9.07 -9.16
C ASN A 283 -15.17 -8.62 -7.83
N THR A 284 -14.59 -9.05 -6.71
CA THR A 284 -14.99 -8.58 -5.38
C THR A 284 -13.88 -7.77 -4.72
N PHE A 285 -14.26 -6.73 -3.98
CA PHE A 285 -13.30 -5.87 -3.29
C PHE A 285 -12.63 -6.59 -2.11
N TYR A 286 -13.43 -7.22 -1.24
CA TYR A 286 -12.91 -7.97 -0.11
C TYR A 286 -12.89 -9.46 -0.44
N TRP A 287 -11.79 -10.13 -0.09
CA TRP A 287 -11.71 -11.58 -0.14
C TRP A 287 -12.17 -12.19 1.19
N LEU A 288 -11.59 -11.75 2.30
CA LEU A 288 -12.03 -12.07 3.66
C LEU A 288 -12.64 -10.82 4.31
N PRO A 289 -13.43 -10.95 5.38
CA PRO A 289 -13.99 -9.77 6.06
C PRO A 289 -12.89 -8.78 6.45
N GLY A 290 -13.00 -7.56 5.92
CA GLY A 290 -12.05 -6.47 6.15
C GLY A 290 -10.66 -6.69 5.56
N HIS A 291 -10.48 -7.58 4.58
CA HIS A 291 -9.19 -7.84 3.93
C HIS A 291 -9.35 -7.87 2.39
N PRO A 292 -8.62 -7.03 1.65
CA PRO A 292 -8.70 -6.91 0.20
C PRO A 292 -8.53 -8.24 -0.54
N SER A 293 -9.20 -8.39 -1.69
CA SER A 293 -8.86 -9.44 -2.65
C SER A 293 -7.51 -9.17 -3.31
N LYS A 294 -6.95 -10.17 -3.98
CA LYS A 294 -5.72 -9.99 -4.79
C LYS A 294 -5.90 -8.88 -5.82
N GLU A 295 -7.10 -8.74 -6.37
CA GLU A 295 -7.40 -7.74 -7.38
C GLU A 295 -7.45 -6.32 -6.78
N THR A 296 -7.90 -6.21 -5.54
CA THR A 296 -7.83 -4.97 -4.77
C THR A 296 -6.41 -4.66 -4.30
N HIS A 297 -5.62 -5.67 -3.93
CA HIS A 297 -4.19 -5.47 -3.64
C HIS A 297 -3.43 -4.96 -4.86
N ARG A 298 -3.71 -5.50 -6.04
CA ARG A 298 -3.16 -5.00 -7.30
C ARG A 298 -3.60 -3.56 -7.58
N LEU A 299 -4.88 -3.24 -7.35
CA LEU A 299 -5.39 -1.87 -7.45
C LEU A 299 -4.67 -0.90 -6.50
N MET A 300 -4.37 -1.35 -5.27
CA MET A 300 -3.61 -0.58 -4.29
C MET A 300 -2.15 -0.37 -4.73
N ALA A 301 -1.52 -1.38 -5.35
CA ALA A 301 -0.20 -1.27 -5.94
C ALA A 301 -0.20 -0.22 -7.07
N ASP A 302 -1.12 -0.32 -8.03
CA ASP A 302 -1.26 0.66 -9.12
C ASP A 302 -1.45 2.08 -8.58
N TYR A 303 -2.27 2.26 -7.54
CA TYR A 303 -2.50 3.56 -6.92
C TYR A 303 -1.21 4.12 -6.27
N ALA A 304 -0.50 3.29 -5.50
CA ALA A 304 0.74 3.67 -4.85
C ALA A 304 1.82 4.02 -5.89
N GLU A 305 1.95 3.27 -6.97
CA GLU A 305 2.86 3.56 -8.08
C GLU A 305 2.52 4.91 -8.74
N LEU A 306 1.25 5.20 -8.99
CA LEU A 306 0.85 6.52 -9.50
C LEU A 306 1.19 7.66 -8.54
N VAL A 307 1.15 7.45 -7.22
CA VAL A 307 1.61 8.45 -6.24
C VAL A 307 3.12 8.66 -6.37
N LEU A 308 3.89 7.58 -6.45
CA LEU A 308 5.35 7.63 -6.61
C LEU A 308 5.75 8.26 -7.96
N GLU A 309 4.95 8.11 -9.01
CA GLU A 309 5.23 8.68 -10.32
C GLU A 309 4.78 10.14 -10.48
N ASN A 310 3.67 10.54 -9.86
CA ASN A 310 2.99 11.79 -10.22
C ASN A 310 2.95 12.85 -9.11
N CYS A 311 3.15 12.49 -7.83
CA CYS A 311 2.94 13.40 -6.72
C CYS A 311 4.21 14.09 -6.20
N HIS A 312 5.02 14.66 -7.09
CA HIS A 312 6.27 15.35 -6.75
C HIS A 312 6.12 16.77 -6.18
#